data_AF-A0A183A7A4-F1
#
_entry.id   AF-A0A183A7A4-F1
#
_cell.length_a   1.000
_cell.length_b   1.000
_cell.length_c   1.000
_cell.angle_alpha   90.00
_cell.angle_beta   90.00
_cell.angle_gamma   90.00
#
_symmetry.space_group_name_H-M   'P 1'
#
loop_
_entity.id
_entity.type
_entity.pdbx_description
1 polymer ?
#
loop_
_entity_poly.entity_id
_entity_poly.type
_entity_poly.pdbx_seq_one_letter_code
_entity_poly.pdbx_strand_id
1 'polypeptide(L)'
;MAPLTQAEVDSVMQELGPMTADAEKRTELGLKVYKALFNAKPDYITLFTKLQGLTKDNVMQSDGIKYYGRTYVEDLVKFIQAAAKDPELQALIETSIQQHKQRNVNKEQFLMAPVFLYSAPNDAAALMLRWTLVCKARSDLARAVFTHRGGRSE
;
A
#
# COMPACT_ATOMS: atom_id res chain seq x y z
N MET A 1 -19.26 -9.13 2.98
CA MET A 1 -18.65 -10.13 3.89
C MET A 1 -17.21 -9.70 4.14
N ALA A 2 -16.79 -9.69 5.39
CA ALA A 2 -15.42 -9.34 5.76
C ALA A 2 -14.42 -10.33 5.10
N PRO A 3 -13.29 -9.85 4.57
CA PRO A 3 -12.33 -10.70 3.86
C PRO A 3 -11.56 -11.66 4.78
N LEU A 4 -11.48 -11.37 6.07
CA LEU A 4 -10.82 -12.22 7.07
C LEU A 4 -11.71 -12.45 8.28
N THR A 5 -11.40 -13.51 9.02
CA THR A 5 -11.87 -13.72 10.38
C THR A 5 -11.05 -12.87 11.37
N GLN A 6 -11.60 -12.64 12.56
CA GLN A 6 -10.86 -11.92 13.60
C GLN A 6 -9.58 -12.67 14.02
N ALA A 7 -9.61 -14.00 14.05
CA ALA A 7 -8.43 -14.81 14.39
C ALA A 7 -7.29 -14.65 13.38
N GLU A 8 -7.60 -14.53 12.08
CA GLU A 8 -6.59 -14.25 11.05
C GLU A 8 -5.99 -12.85 11.18
N VAL A 9 -6.82 -11.86 11.52
CA VAL A 9 -6.35 -10.49 11.83
C VAL A 9 -5.40 -10.51 13.02
N ASP A 10 -5.79 -11.18 14.11
CA ASP A 10 -4.99 -11.24 15.35
C ASP A 10 -3.64 -11.94 15.11
N SER A 11 -3.65 -13.06 14.39
CA SER A 11 -2.43 -13.81 14.02
C SER A 11 -1.44 -12.92 13.26
N VAL A 12 -1.93 -12.11 12.33
CA VAL A 12 -1.05 -11.22 11.58
C VAL A 12 -0.56 -10.07 12.44
N MET A 13 -1.45 -9.46 13.22
CA MET A 13 -1.07 -8.34 14.06
C MET A 13 0.01 -8.75 15.07
N GLN A 14 0.01 -10.01 15.50
CA GLN A 14 1.08 -10.59 16.31
C GLN A 14 2.41 -10.68 15.54
N GLU A 15 2.40 -11.13 14.28
CA GLU A 15 3.61 -11.19 13.43
C GLU A 15 4.16 -9.79 13.09
N LEU A 16 3.27 -8.81 12.84
CA LEU A 16 3.64 -7.44 12.50
C LEU A 16 4.02 -6.59 13.72
N GLY A 17 3.60 -6.98 14.93
CA GLY A 17 3.80 -6.23 16.16
C GLY A 17 5.24 -5.74 16.35
N PRO A 18 6.26 -6.62 16.30
CA PRO A 18 7.66 -6.21 16.44
C PRO A 18 8.16 -5.25 15.35
N MET A 19 7.57 -5.29 14.15
CA MET A 19 7.95 -4.46 13.00
C MET A 19 7.17 -3.13 12.93
N THR A 20 6.15 -2.98 13.77
CA THR A 20 5.22 -1.84 13.74
C THR A 20 5.00 -1.21 15.13
N ALA A 21 5.81 -1.62 16.11
CA ALA A 21 5.69 -1.26 17.53
C ALA A 21 5.74 0.25 17.77
N ASP A 22 6.58 0.97 17.03
CA ASP A 22 6.76 2.42 17.16
C ASP A 22 6.91 3.09 15.78
N ALA A 23 6.98 4.42 15.80
CA ALA A 23 7.08 5.24 14.59
C ALA A 23 8.39 5.00 13.81
N GLU A 24 9.49 4.66 14.47
CA GLU A 24 10.78 4.40 13.83
C GLU A 24 10.72 3.07 13.07
N LYS A 25 10.23 2.00 13.71
CA LYS A 25 10.03 0.68 13.09
C LYS A 25 9.09 0.73 11.90
N ARG A 26 7.98 1.49 12.00
CA ARG A 26 7.06 1.73 10.88
C ARG A 26 7.77 2.46 9.73
N THR A 27 8.61 3.43 10.05
CA THR A 27 9.38 4.15 9.04
C THR A 27 10.37 3.21 8.36
N GLU A 28 11.17 2.45 9.12
CA GLU A 28 12.12 1.46 8.59
C GLU A 28 11.44 0.46 7.64
N LEU A 29 10.28 -0.08 8.04
CA LEU A 29 9.51 -1.01 7.23
C LEU A 29 9.01 -0.36 5.94
N GLY A 30 8.44 0.85 6.02
CA GLY A 30 7.99 1.58 4.85
C GLY A 30 9.12 1.94 3.88
N LEU A 31 10.29 2.30 4.39
CA LEU A 31 11.48 2.56 3.56
C LEU A 31 11.92 1.32 2.78
N LYS A 32 11.84 0.12 3.37
CA LYS A 32 12.14 -1.14 2.64
C LYS A 32 11.19 -1.33 1.46
N VAL A 33 9.90 -1.05 1.65
CA VAL A 33 8.89 -1.14 0.57
C VAL A 33 9.15 -0.14 -0.54
N TYR A 34 9.37 1.14 -0.19
CA TYR A 34 9.65 2.16 -1.20
C TYR A 34 10.98 1.95 -1.92
N LYS A 35 12.01 1.41 -1.23
CA LYS A 35 13.26 1.02 -1.86
C LYS A 35 13.03 -0.03 -2.94
N ALA A 36 12.25 -1.07 -2.64
CA ALA A 36 11.90 -2.09 -3.62
C ALA A 36 11.08 -1.50 -4.80
N LEU A 37 10.09 -0.65 -4.50
CA LEU A 37 9.27 0.00 -5.52
C LEU A 37 10.10 0.87 -6.46
N PHE A 38 10.95 1.76 -5.94
CA PHE A 38 11.73 2.70 -6.75
C PHE A 38 12.92 2.05 -7.44
N ASN A 39 13.43 0.92 -6.93
CA ASN A 39 14.39 0.11 -7.68
C ASN A 39 13.76 -0.52 -8.93
N ALA A 40 12.50 -0.97 -8.83
CA ALA A 40 11.79 -1.56 -9.95
C ALA A 40 11.18 -0.52 -10.92
N LYS A 41 10.71 0.61 -10.37
CA LYS A 41 10.06 1.70 -11.10
C LYS A 41 10.55 3.07 -10.61
N PRO A 42 11.77 3.49 -11.01
CA PRO A 42 12.32 4.80 -10.64
C PRO A 42 11.40 5.97 -11.02
N ASP A 43 10.70 5.86 -12.14
CA ASP A 43 9.81 6.92 -12.65
C ASP A 43 8.68 7.26 -11.66
N TYR A 44 8.33 6.33 -10.76
CA TYR A 44 7.26 6.56 -9.79
C TYR A 44 7.64 7.59 -8.72
N ILE A 45 8.93 7.90 -8.53
CA ILE A 45 9.37 8.95 -7.59
C ILE A 45 8.68 10.28 -7.90
N THR A 46 8.54 10.61 -9.19
CA THR A 46 7.92 11.85 -9.67
C THR A 46 6.41 11.93 -9.40
N LEU A 47 5.77 10.84 -8.96
CA LEU A 47 4.36 10.84 -8.60
C LEU A 47 4.11 11.39 -7.19
N PHE A 48 5.17 11.52 -6.39
CA PHE A 48 5.09 11.96 -5.01
C PHE A 48 5.47 13.43 -4.89
N THR A 49 4.58 14.24 -4.33
CA THR A 49 4.78 15.70 -4.23
C THR A 49 5.96 16.07 -3.34
N LYS A 50 6.25 15.30 -2.28
CA LYS A 50 7.42 15.55 -1.41
C LYS A 50 8.73 14.96 -1.93
N LEU A 51 8.72 14.29 -3.08
CA LEU A 51 9.91 13.70 -3.71
C LEU A 51 10.27 14.37 -5.04
N GLN A 52 9.63 15.50 -5.37
CA GLN A 52 9.92 16.24 -6.60
C GLN A 52 11.38 16.67 -6.65
N GLY A 53 12.04 16.45 -7.79
CA GLY A 53 13.46 16.74 -7.99
C GLY A 53 14.42 15.67 -7.43
N LEU A 54 13.92 14.61 -6.79
CA LEU A 54 14.74 13.49 -6.33
C LEU A 54 14.86 12.40 -7.41
N THR A 55 15.93 11.63 -7.32
CA THR A 55 16.21 10.48 -8.18
C THR A 55 16.35 9.21 -7.35
N LYS A 56 16.45 8.05 -8.00
CA LYS A 56 16.68 6.77 -7.30
C LYS A 56 17.93 6.77 -6.40
N ASP A 57 18.92 7.62 -6.71
CA ASP A 57 20.21 7.64 -6.02
C ASP A 57 20.15 8.41 -4.69
N ASN A 58 19.23 9.38 -4.56
CA ASN A 58 19.14 10.24 -3.37
C ASN A 58 17.77 10.17 -2.66
N VAL A 59 16.73 9.61 -3.28
CA VAL A 59 15.37 9.60 -2.73
C VAL A 59 15.30 8.95 -1.35
N MET A 60 16.10 7.89 -1.12
CA MET A 60 16.11 7.13 0.12
C MET A 60 16.70 7.88 1.32
N GLN A 61 17.38 9.01 1.08
CA GLN A 61 17.97 9.86 2.13
C GLN A 61 17.06 11.02 2.52
N SER A 62 15.96 11.24 1.79
CA SER A 62 15.07 12.39 1.99
C SER A 62 14.12 12.22 3.17
N ASP A 63 13.72 13.33 3.80
CA ASP A 63 12.66 13.29 4.82
C ASP A 63 11.27 13.02 4.20
N GLY A 64 11.09 13.38 2.92
CA GLY A 64 9.88 13.07 2.16
C GLY A 64 9.60 11.56 2.12
N ILE A 65 10.63 10.73 1.93
CA ILE A 65 10.43 9.28 1.86
C ILE A 65 10.15 8.66 3.23
N LYS A 66 10.72 9.23 4.32
CA LYS A 66 10.41 8.80 5.68
C LYS A 66 8.94 9.04 6.01
N TYR A 67 8.42 10.22 5.62
CA TYR A 67 6.99 10.54 5.76
C TYR A 67 6.13 9.49 5.04
N TYR A 68 6.37 9.24 3.74
CA TYR A 68 5.56 8.30 2.98
C TYR A 68 5.69 6.86 3.50
N GLY A 69 6.90 6.44 3.87
CA GLY A 69 7.16 5.13 4.46
C GLY A 69 6.33 4.91 5.73
N ARG A 70 6.35 5.87 6.65
CA ARG A 70 5.55 5.80 7.88
C ARG A 70 4.05 5.76 7.57
N THR A 71 3.54 6.71 6.77
CA THR A 71 2.10 6.79 6.48
C THR A 71 1.58 5.54 5.77
N TYR A 72 2.38 4.94 4.90
CA TYR A 72 2.03 3.71 4.20
C TYR A 72 1.85 2.53 5.18
N VAL A 73 2.79 2.35 6.11
CA VAL A 73 2.69 1.29 7.12
C VAL A 73 1.54 1.55 8.10
N GLU A 74 1.33 2.79 8.52
CA GLU A 74 0.22 3.17 9.39
C GLU A 74 -1.14 2.86 8.73
N ASP A 75 -1.32 3.22 7.47
CA ASP A 75 -2.56 2.93 6.77
C ASP A 75 -2.73 1.42 6.57
N LEU A 76 -1.67 0.69 6.20
CA LEU A 76 -1.74 -0.76 6.06
C LEU A 76 -2.18 -1.44 7.36
N VAL A 77 -1.64 -1.03 8.52
CA VAL A 77 -2.07 -1.57 9.82
C VAL A 77 -3.56 -1.32 10.06
N LYS A 78 -4.09 -0.14 9.72
CA LYS A 78 -5.53 0.14 9.82
C LYS A 78 -6.35 -0.78 8.91
N PHE A 79 -5.90 -1.01 7.67
CA PHE A 79 -6.56 -1.93 6.74
C PHE A 79 -6.60 -3.36 7.29
N ILE A 80 -5.50 -3.83 7.89
CA ILE A 80 -5.39 -5.15 8.52
C ILE A 80 -6.37 -5.27 9.70
N GLN A 81 -6.37 -4.29 10.60
CA GLN A 81 -7.24 -4.27 11.78
C GLN A 81 -8.73 -4.25 11.40
N ALA A 82 -9.07 -3.56 10.31
CA ALA A 82 -10.43 -3.50 9.78
C ALA A 82 -10.80 -4.73 8.93
N ALA A 83 -9.87 -5.63 8.59
CA ALA A 83 -10.11 -6.71 7.64
C ALA A 83 -11.14 -7.75 8.11
N ALA A 84 -11.43 -7.82 9.41
CA ALA A 84 -12.53 -8.64 9.96
C ALA A 84 -13.87 -7.88 10.04
N LYS A 85 -13.90 -6.61 9.64
CA LYS A 85 -15.00 -5.67 9.87
C LYS A 85 -15.39 -4.95 8.58
N ASP A 86 -16.29 -5.57 7.82
CA ASP A 86 -16.63 -5.14 6.44
C ASP A 86 -16.98 -3.65 6.29
N PRO A 87 -17.81 -3.03 7.16
CA PRO A 87 -18.13 -1.61 7.04
C PRO A 87 -16.92 -0.70 7.32
N GLU A 88 -16.11 -1.01 8.33
CA GLU A 88 -14.89 -0.25 8.66
C GLU A 88 -13.87 -0.34 7.52
N LEU A 89 -13.69 -1.55 6.98
CA LEU A 89 -12.79 -1.78 5.84
C LEU A 89 -13.26 -0.99 4.62
N GLN A 90 -14.56 -0.99 4.32
CA GLN A 90 -15.11 -0.27 3.16
C GLN A 90 -14.89 1.24 3.29
N ALA A 91 -15.10 1.83 4.47
CA ALA A 91 -14.85 3.25 4.71
C ALA A 91 -13.37 3.62 4.52
N LEU A 92 -12.43 2.76 4.96
CA LEU A 92 -11.00 2.96 4.73
C LEU A 92 -10.63 2.88 3.24
N ILE A 93 -11.23 1.94 2.51
CA ILE A 93 -11.04 1.83 1.06
C ILE A 93 -11.52 3.09 0.35
N GLU A 94 -12.72 3.58 0.66
CA GLU A 94 -13.28 4.78 0.05
C GLU A 94 -12.39 6.00 0.31
N THR A 95 -11.91 6.15 1.55
CA THR A 95 -10.94 7.21 1.91
C THR A 95 -9.67 7.10 1.07
N SER A 96 -9.09 5.91 0.96
CA SER A 96 -7.88 5.67 0.17
C SER A 96 -8.10 5.96 -1.32
N ILE A 97 -9.25 5.59 -1.87
CA ILE A 97 -9.63 5.91 -3.25
C ILE A 97 -9.62 7.42 -3.48
N GLN A 98 -10.24 8.21 -2.59
CA GLN A 98 -10.26 9.67 -2.74
C GLN A 98 -8.86 10.28 -2.69
N GLN A 99 -8.01 9.79 -1.79
CA GLN A 99 -6.62 10.25 -1.69
C GLN A 99 -5.80 9.95 -2.95
N HIS A 100 -6.06 8.84 -3.64
CA HIS A 100 -5.33 8.46 -4.86
C HIS A 100 -5.93 9.07 -6.14
N LYS A 101 -7.24 9.36 -6.17
CA LYS A 101 -7.90 10.08 -7.28
C LYS A 101 -7.33 11.49 -7.49
N GLN A 102 -6.87 12.13 -6.42
CA GLN A 102 -6.29 13.47 -6.45
C GLN A 102 -4.79 13.46 -6.82
N ARG A 103 -4.19 12.29 -7.08
CA ARG A 103 -2.76 12.12 -7.38
C ARG A 103 -2.57 11.73 -8.84
N ASN A 104 -1.36 11.97 -9.36
CA ASN A 104 -1.00 11.63 -10.74
C ASN A 104 -0.68 10.13 -10.92
N VAL A 105 -1.42 9.23 -10.28
CA VAL A 105 -1.25 7.78 -10.38
C VAL A 105 -2.42 7.17 -11.13
N ASN A 106 -2.14 6.43 -12.20
CA ASN A 106 -3.17 5.74 -12.96
C ASN A 106 -3.46 4.34 -12.41
N LYS A 107 -4.53 3.71 -12.90
CA LYS A 107 -4.98 2.36 -12.48
C LYS A 107 -3.86 1.33 -12.56
N GLU A 108 -3.18 1.30 -13.69
CA GLU A 108 -2.16 0.30 -13.98
C GLU A 108 -0.97 0.46 -13.04
N GLN A 109 -0.52 1.70 -12.82
CA GLN A 109 0.55 2.02 -11.89
C GLN A 109 0.21 1.61 -10.44
N PHE A 110 -1.03 1.84 -10.02
CA PHE A 110 -1.51 1.42 -8.70
C PHE A 110 -1.57 -0.11 -8.55
N LEU A 111 -2.05 -0.82 -9.57
CA LEU A 111 -2.19 -2.28 -9.56
C LEU A 111 -0.87 -3.03 -9.81
N MET A 112 0.11 -2.40 -10.45
CA MET A 112 1.43 -2.96 -10.73
C MET A 112 2.40 -2.81 -9.57
N ALA A 113 2.21 -1.83 -8.68
CA ALA A 113 3.07 -1.64 -7.50
C ALA A 113 3.21 -2.91 -6.63
N PRO A 114 2.15 -3.70 -6.36
CA PRO A 114 2.26 -5.01 -5.71
C PRO A 114 3.10 -6.05 -6.46
N VAL A 115 3.11 -6.03 -7.79
CA VAL A 115 3.76 -7.05 -8.63
C VAL A 115 5.30 -6.93 -8.52
N PHE A 116 5.82 -5.72 -8.40
CA PHE A 116 7.26 -5.48 -8.25
C PHE A 116 7.81 -5.78 -6.86
N LEU A 117 6.94 -5.79 -5.84
CA LEU A 117 7.29 -6.20 -4.48
C LEU A 117 7.40 -7.74 -4.36
N TYR A 118 6.86 -8.49 -5.34
CA TYR A 118 6.91 -9.96 -5.41
C TYR A 118 8.31 -10.49 -5.80
N SER A 119 9.10 -9.67 -6.51
CA SER A 119 10.44 -10.03 -6.99
C SER A 119 11.59 -9.61 -6.07
N ALA A 120 11.28 -9.04 -4.90
CA ALA A 120 12.29 -8.66 -3.91
C ALA A 120 12.61 -9.87 -2.98
N PRO A 121 13.89 -10.15 -2.70
CA PRO A 121 14.27 -11.30 -1.88
C PRO A 121 13.75 -11.19 -0.44
N ASN A 122 13.38 -12.34 0.11
CA ASN A 122 12.75 -12.58 1.41
C ASN A 122 13.32 -11.74 2.56
N ASP A 123 12.56 -10.74 3.02
CA ASP A 123 12.47 -10.27 4.41
C ASP A 123 11.48 -9.09 4.48
N ALA A 124 10.46 -9.19 5.35
CA ALA A 124 9.36 -8.24 5.59
C ALA A 124 8.45 -7.88 4.38
N ALA A 125 8.99 -7.77 3.17
CA ALA A 125 8.22 -7.58 1.94
C ALA A 125 7.26 -8.75 1.68
N ALA A 126 7.67 -9.99 1.97
CA ALA A 126 6.83 -11.19 1.82
C ALA A 126 5.59 -11.19 2.74
N LEU A 127 5.66 -10.59 3.93
CA LEU A 127 4.52 -10.41 4.83
C LEU A 127 3.56 -9.34 4.31
N MET A 128 4.09 -8.20 3.84
CA MET A 128 3.31 -7.14 3.19
C MET A 128 2.65 -7.64 1.88
N LEU A 129 3.29 -8.60 1.19
CA LEU A 129 2.83 -9.24 -0.04
C LEU A 129 1.73 -10.29 0.20
N ARG A 130 1.84 -11.10 1.28
CA ARG A 130 0.74 -11.94 1.78
C ARG A 130 -0.52 -11.11 2.07
N TRP A 131 -0.33 -9.89 2.55
CA TRP A 131 -1.43 -8.94 2.80
C TRP A 131 -1.94 -8.22 1.56
N THR A 132 -1.06 -7.93 0.62
CA THR A 132 -1.50 -7.49 -0.71
C THR A 132 -2.23 -8.61 -1.45
N LEU A 133 -1.97 -9.88 -1.11
CA LEU A 133 -2.72 -11.06 -1.53
C LEU A 133 -4.08 -11.19 -0.83
N VAL A 134 -4.23 -10.79 0.44
CA VAL A 134 -5.54 -10.58 1.08
C VAL A 134 -6.32 -9.46 0.38
N CYS A 135 -5.65 -8.37 -0.02
CA CYS A 135 -6.24 -7.35 -0.90
C CYS A 135 -6.52 -7.89 -2.33
N LYS A 136 -5.73 -8.85 -2.82
CA LYS A 136 -5.88 -9.52 -4.14
C LYS A 136 -7.01 -10.56 -4.15
N ALA A 137 -7.33 -11.16 -3.01
CA ALA A 137 -8.57 -11.94 -2.83
C ALA A 137 -9.83 -11.08 -3.09
N ARG A 138 -9.66 -9.75 -3.19
CA ARG A 138 -10.63 -8.76 -3.66
C ARG A 138 -10.26 -8.14 -5.02
N SER A 139 -9.81 -8.94 -6.00
CA SER A 139 -9.87 -8.54 -7.42
C SER A 139 -11.28 -8.09 -7.86
N ASP A 140 -12.33 -8.38 -7.08
CA ASP A 140 -13.69 -7.86 -7.27
C ASP A 140 -13.85 -6.39 -6.82
N LEU A 141 -12.97 -5.87 -5.96
CA LEU A 141 -13.03 -4.48 -5.52
C LEU A 141 -12.26 -3.54 -6.45
N ALA A 142 -11.14 -3.99 -7.03
CA ALA A 142 -10.53 -3.30 -8.17
C ALA A 142 -11.45 -3.28 -9.42
N ARG A 143 -12.40 -4.22 -9.49
CA ARG A 143 -13.49 -4.26 -10.47
C ARG A 143 -14.50 -3.12 -10.22
N ALA A 144 -14.94 -2.93 -8.98
CA ALA A 144 -15.84 -1.85 -8.58
C ALA A 144 -15.25 -0.43 -8.74
N VAL A 145 -13.92 -0.28 -8.61
CA VAL A 145 -13.24 1.03 -8.73
C VAL A 145 -13.23 1.59 -10.16
N PHE A 146 -13.42 0.76 -11.19
CA PHE A 146 -13.27 1.19 -12.59
C PHE A 146 -14.42 0.83 -13.54
N THR A 147 -15.43 0.07 -13.11
CA THR A 147 -16.62 -0.21 -13.93
C THR A 147 -17.57 0.98 -14.11
N HIS A 148 -17.39 2.10 -13.39
CA HIS A 148 -18.17 3.33 -13.62
C HIS A 148 -17.56 4.30 -14.66
N ARG A 149 -16.63 3.84 -15.50
CA ARG A 149 -16.14 4.59 -16.69
C ARG A 149 -16.45 3.87 -18.00
N GLY A 150 -17.69 3.37 -18.16
CA GLY A 150 -18.14 2.71 -19.38
C GLY A 150 -19.55 3.12 -19.84
N GLY A 151 -20.02 4.31 -19.48
CA GLY A 151 -21.38 4.76 -19.83
C GLY A 151 -21.44 6.25 -20.11
N ARG A 152 -20.69 6.71 -21.12
CA ARG A 152 -21.01 7.92 -21.88
C ARG A 152 -20.31 7.88 -23.22
N SER A 153 -21.06 7.44 -24.21
CA SER A 153 -20.87 7.73 -25.62
C SER A 153 -22.26 7.63 -26.24
N GLU A 154 -22.76 8.82 -26.59
CA GLU A 154 -23.84 9.16 -27.55
C GLU A 154 -25.21 8.48 -27.42
#